data_AF-A0ABD0RFC0-F1
#
_entry.id   AF-A0ABD0RFC0-F1
#
_cell.length_a   1.000
_cell.length_b   1.000
_cell.length_c   1.000
_cell.angle_alpha   90.00
_cell.angle_beta   90.00
_cell.angle_gamma   90.00
#
_symmetry.space_group_name_H-M   'P 1'
#
loop_
_entity.id
_entity.type
_entity.pdbx_description
1 polymer ?
#
loop_
_entity_poly.entity_id
_entity_poly.type
_entity_poly.pdbx_seq_one_letter_code
_entity_poly.pdbx_strand_id
1 'polypeptide(L)'
;GNITSVIISDDSFPFGYTEAQFGHCLSSTVVKDNLASLCEKIDDSAFQRIILDKLKEVQPNGLSEDKVQVLRSVSRNATVDEISKWNITNSDTLAALMNANDGDWSSAQSELIITKYLSAKNNLTATEINLVKGPNLCSLN
;
A
#
# COMPACT_ATOMS: atom_id res chain seq x y z
N GLY A 1 14.79 11.08 19.31
CA GLY A 1 13.54 10.70 20.00
C GLY A 1 12.75 9.79 19.09
N ASN A 2 11.81 9.00 19.62
CA ASN A 2 11.01 8.10 18.78
C ASN A 2 9.86 8.86 18.12
N ILE A 3 9.51 8.47 16.90
CA ILE A 3 8.30 8.94 16.23
C ILE A 3 7.10 8.29 16.93
N THR A 4 6.12 9.12 17.33
CA THR A 4 4.91 8.72 18.05
C THR A 4 3.67 9.16 17.28
N SER A 5 2.49 8.67 17.67
CA SER A 5 1.20 9.10 17.08
C SER A 5 1.00 10.61 17.16
N VAL A 6 1.48 11.28 18.23
CA VAL A 6 1.42 12.74 18.37
C VAL A 6 2.24 13.44 17.30
N ILE A 7 3.45 12.94 17.01
CA ILE A 7 4.32 13.48 15.95
C ILE A 7 3.70 13.24 14.56
N ILE A 8 3.12 12.06 14.32
CA ILE A 8 2.48 11.70 13.04
C ILE A 8 1.25 12.57 12.77
N SER A 9 0.55 12.98 13.83
CA SER A 9 -0.65 13.82 13.72
C SER A 9 -0.33 15.27 13.32
N ASP A 10 0.93 15.71 13.46
CA ASP A 10 1.35 17.04 13.06
C ASP A 10 1.30 17.19 11.53
N ASP A 11 0.85 18.35 11.03
CA ASP A 11 0.75 18.62 9.59
C ASP A 11 2.10 18.86 8.91
N SER A 12 3.12 19.19 9.69
CA SER A 12 4.50 19.28 9.19
C SER A 12 5.21 17.92 9.14
N PHE A 13 4.61 16.84 9.65
CA PHE A 13 5.19 15.52 9.48
C PHE A 13 5.13 15.08 8.00
N PRO A 14 6.22 14.51 7.42
CA PRO A 14 7.46 14.07 8.05
C PRO A 14 8.66 15.02 7.88
N PHE A 15 8.44 16.32 7.64
CA PHE A 15 9.52 17.29 7.43
C PHE A 15 10.49 17.35 8.62
N GLY A 16 11.78 17.46 8.32
CA GLY A 16 12.85 17.50 9.32
C GLY A 16 13.46 16.14 9.68
N TYR A 17 12.91 15.03 9.16
CA TYR A 17 13.57 13.73 9.20
C TYR A 17 14.35 13.49 7.92
N THR A 18 15.58 12.99 8.02
CA THR A 18 16.22 12.27 6.91
C THR A 18 15.67 10.86 6.81
N GLU A 19 15.85 10.18 5.68
CA GLU A 19 15.49 8.77 5.51
C GLU A 19 16.05 7.88 6.63
N ALA A 20 17.33 8.04 6.96
CA ALA A 20 17.97 7.30 8.04
C ALA A 20 17.32 7.58 9.41
N GLN A 21 17.03 8.86 9.72
CA GLN A 21 16.37 9.21 10.97
C GLN A 21 14.94 8.67 11.02
N PHE A 22 14.20 8.76 9.92
CA PHE A 22 12.86 8.23 9.79
C PHE A 22 12.86 6.72 10.09
N GLY A 23 13.73 5.96 9.44
CA GLY A 23 13.85 4.50 9.66
C GLY A 23 14.29 4.11 11.07
N HIS A 24 15.20 4.86 11.68
CA HIS A 24 15.67 4.58 13.04
C HIS A 24 14.68 4.97 14.13
N CYS A 25 13.94 6.06 13.94
CA CYS A 25 13.02 6.60 14.95
C CYS A 25 11.60 6.05 14.83
N LEU A 26 11.23 5.47 13.68
CA LEU A 26 9.92 4.87 13.44
C LEU A 26 9.93 3.37 13.76
N SER A 27 9.12 2.98 14.74
CA SER A 27 8.96 1.57 15.12
C SER A 27 7.85 0.88 14.35
N SER A 28 7.99 -0.44 14.14
CA SER A 28 7.04 -1.27 13.40
C SER A 28 5.65 -1.33 14.04
N THR A 29 5.59 -1.28 15.38
CA THR A 29 4.32 -1.15 16.11
C THR A 29 3.63 0.18 15.81
N VAL A 30 4.37 1.30 15.83
CA VAL A 30 3.82 2.62 15.50
C VAL A 30 3.31 2.66 14.06
N VAL A 31 4.02 2.03 13.12
CA VAL A 31 3.56 1.91 11.73
C VAL A 31 2.24 1.16 11.64
N LYS A 32 2.14 -0.02 12.24
CA LYS A 32 0.93 -0.84 12.20
C LYS A 32 -0.29 -0.12 12.77
N ASP A 33 -0.10 0.63 13.86
CA ASP A 33 -1.17 1.28 14.60
C ASP A 33 -1.59 2.63 13.97
N ASN A 34 -0.71 3.27 13.20
CA ASN A 34 -0.94 4.59 12.57
C ASN A 34 -0.85 4.55 11.04
N LEU A 35 -1.03 3.38 10.42
CA LEU A 35 -0.75 3.15 9.01
C LEU A 35 -1.49 4.14 8.09
N ALA A 36 -2.79 4.34 8.32
CA ALA A 36 -3.59 5.22 7.47
C ALA A 36 -3.05 6.67 7.46
N SER A 37 -2.71 7.22 8.64
CA SER A 37 -2.15 8.58 8.75
C SER A 37 -0.78 8.69 8.11
N LEU A 38 0.05 7.64 8.21
CA LEU A 38 1.35 7.60 7.54
C LEU A 38 1.18 7.60 6.02
N CYS A 39 0.31 6.73 5.49
CA CYS A 39 0.05 6.60 4.05
C CYS A 39 -0.68 7.82 3.46
N GLU A 40 -1.34 8.63 4.27
CA GLU A 40 -1.96 9.88 3.85
C GLU A 40 -0.96 11.04 3.74
N LYS A 41 0.08 11.07 4.58
CA LYS A 41 1.02 12.20 4.68
C LYS A 41 2.32 11.99 3.92
N ILE A 42 2.67 10.75 3.59
CA ILE A 42 4.00 10.40 3.06
C ILE A 42 3.90 10.07 1.57
N ASP A 43 4.45 10.95 0.74
CA ASP A 43 4.56 10.76 -0.72
C ASP A 43 5.99 10.44 -1.19
N ASP A 44 7.00 10.57 -0.32
CA ASP A 44 8.39 10.26 -0.66
C ASP A 44 8.65 8.74 -0.71
N SER A 45 9.12 8.25 -1.86
CA SER A 45 9.26 6.81 -2.12
C SER A 45 10.23 6.10 -1.16
N ALA A 46 11.28 6.76 -0.68
CA ALA A 46 12.21 6.17 0.28
C ALA A 46 11.53 5.97 1.64
N PHE A 47 10.71 6.94 2.07
CA PHE A 47 9.96 6.84 3.32
C PHE A 47 8.85 5.80 3.19
N GLN A 48 8.18 5.75 2.05
CA GLN A 48 7.19 4.72 1.75
C GLN A 48 7.78 3.30 1.78
N ARG A 49 8.99 3.11 1.26
CA ARG A 49 9.70 1.82 1.35
C ARG A 49 9.96 1.44 2.81
N ILE A 50 10.39 2.38 3.64
CA ILE A 50 10.57 2.15 5.08
C ILE A 50 9.27 1.74 5.76
N ILE A 51 8.13 2.36 5.43
CA ILE A 51 6.81 1.97 5.97
C ILE A 51 6.52 0.49 5.65
N LEU A 52 6.75 0.06 4.40
CA LEU A 52 6.53 -1.32 3.99
C LEU A 52 7.47 -2.29 4.70
N ASP A 53 8.76 -1.96 4.82
CA ASP A 53 9.74 -2.77 5.53
C ASP A 53 9.34 -2.95 7.01
N LYS A 54 8.90 -1.85 7.65
CA LYS A 54 8.40 -1.88 9.03
C LYS A 54 7.11 -2.69 9.19
N LEU A 55 6.18 -2.58 8.25
CA LEU A 55 4.98 -3.43 8.24
C LEU A 55 5.33 -4.91 8.15
N LYS A 56 6.30 -5.27 7.29
CA LYS A 56 6.75 -6.65 7.09
C LYS A 56 7.33 -7.26 8.37
N GLU A 57 8.00 -6.47 9.21
CA GLU A 57 8.53 -6.94 10.50
C GLU A 57 7.42 -7.44 11.45
N VAL A 58 6.22 -6.84 11.39
CA VAL A 58 5.09 -7.15 12.30
C VAL A 58 3.94 -7.90 11.63
N GLN A 59 3.91 -7.96 10.30
CA GLN A 59 2.93 -8.68 9.48
C GLN A 59 3.66 -9.52 8.41
N PRO A 60 4.53 -10.47 8.80
CA PRO A 60 5.36 -11.23 7.86
C PRO A 60 4.54 -12.14 6.93
N ASN A 61 3.33 -12.50 7.33
CA ASN A 61 2.43 -13.37 6.59
C ASN A 61 1.54 -12.61 5.59
N GLY A 62 1.72 -11.29 5.46
CA GLY A 62 0.93 -10.44 4.58
C GLY A 62 -0.06 -9.54 5.30
N LEU A 63 -0.74 -8.72 4.50
CA LEU A 63 -1.64 -7.68 4.98
C LEU A 63 -3.10 -8.10 4.80
N SER A 64 -3.93 -7.81 5.81
CA SER A 64 -5.37 -7.93 5.73
C SER A 64 -5.99 -6.82 4.86
N GLU A 65 -7.22 -7.04 4.38
CA GLU A 65 -7.93 -6.13 3.47
C GLU A 65 -7.94 -4.68 3.98
N ASP A 66 -8.25 -4.48 5.27
CA ASP A 66 -8.32 -3.16 5.91
C ASP A 66 -6.96 -2.42 5.89
N LYS A 67 -5.86 -3.17 5.97
CA LYS A 67 -4.51 -2.59 5.89
C LYS A 67 -4.12 -2.29 4.46
N VAL A 68 -4.49 -3.14 3.51
CA VAL A 68 -4.23 -2.92 2.08
C VAL A 68 -4.97 -1.69 1.58
N GLN A 69 -6.23 -1.51 1.96
CA GLN A 69 -7.09 -0.40 1.55
C GLN A 69 -6.53 0.99 1.91
N VAL A 70 -5.75 1.09 2.98
CA VAL A 70 -5.21 2.37 3.45
C VAL A 70 -3.80 2.67 2.93
N LEU A 71 -3.18 1.75 2.17
CA LEU A 71 -1.80 1.93 1.72
C LEU A 71 -1.62 3.10 0.75
N ARG A 72 -2.64 3.45 -0.05
CA ARG A 72 -2.55 4.53 -1.06
C ARG A 72 -1.29 4.42 -1.92
N SER A 73 -0.58 5.52 -2.17
CA SER A 73 0.67 5.58 -2.94
C SER A 73 1.79 4.71 -2.37
N VAL A 74 1.80 4.45 -1.05
CA VAL A 74 2.77 3.55 -0.40
C VAL A 74 2.73 2.15 -1.01
N SER A 75 1.56 1.69 -1.45
CA SER A 75 1.39 0.37 -2.08
C SER A 75 2.26 0.19 -3.33
N ARG A 76 2.59 1.27 -4.05
CA ARG A 76 3.37 1.21 -5.31
C ARG A 76 4.83 0.83 -5.10
N ASN A 77 5.35 1.08 -3.91
CA ASN A 77 6.72 0.71 -3.52
C ASN A 77 6.84 -0.75 -3.04
N ALA A 78 5.74 -1.52 -3.09
CA ALA A 78 5.74 -2.93 -2.72
C ALA A 78 6.24 -3.82 -3.86
N THR A 79 7.03 -4.83 -3.51
CA THR A 79 7.48 -5.86 -4.44
C THR A 79 6.34 -6.84 -4.76
N VAL A 80 6.49 -7.58 -5.87
CA VAL A 80 5.56 -8.65 -6.25
C VAL A 80 5.45 -9.72 -5.14
N ASP A 81 6.55 -10.05 -4.46
CA ASP A 81 6.54 -10.98 -3.31
C ASP A 81 5.69 -10.44 -2.14
N GLU A 82 5.79 -9.15 -1.83
CA GLU A 82 4.98 -8.53 -0.78
C GLU A 82 3.49 -8.52 -1.15
N ILE A 83 3.17 -8.11 -2.37
CA ILE A 83 1.79 -8.09 -2.91
C ILE A 83 1.19 -9.51 -2.91
N SER A 84 2.00 -10.54 -3.21
CA SER A 84 1.52 -11.93 -3.25
C SER A 84 0.93 -12.39 -1.92
N LYS A 85 1.36 -11.78 -0.81
CA LYS A 85 0.93 -12.08 0.56
C LYS A 85 -0.29 -11.26 1.00
N TRP A 86 -0.68 -10.23 0.26
CA TRP A 86 -1.84 -9.41 0.62
C TRP A 86 -3.16 -10.16 0.42
N ASN A 87 -4.15 -9.87 1.25
CA ASN A 87 -5.52 -10.32 1.03
C ASN A 87 -6.24 -9.31 0.13
N ILE A 88 -6.67 -9.74 -1.06
CA ILE A 88 -7.31 -8.92 -2.08
C ILE A 88 -8.52 -9.71 -2.61
N THR A 89 -9.62 -9.66 -1.88
CA THR A 89 -10.80 -10.50 -2.13
C THR A 89 -12.09 -9.70 -2.20
N ASN A 90 -12.10 -8.45 -1.73
CA ASN A 90 -13.27 -7.58 -1.81
C ASN A 90 -13.07 -6.46 -2.86
N SER A 91 -14.19 -5.94 -3.37
CA SER A 91 -14.18 -4.92 -4.43
C SER A 91 -13.57 -3.61 -3.94
N ASP A 92 -13.79 -3.23 -2.68
CA ASP A 92 -13.26 -2.00 -2.08
C ASP A 92 -11.72 -1.97 -2.03
N THR A 93 -11.08 -3.11 -1.74
CA THR A 93 -9.62 -3.27 -1.76
C THR A 93 -9.09 -3.18 -3.17
N LEU A 94 -9.74 -3.81 -4.14
CA LEU A 94 -9.34 -3.66 -5.54
C LEU A 94 -9.48 -2.19 -5.98
N ALA A 95 -10.57 -1.53 -5.61
CA ALA A 95 -10.79 -0.12 -5.93
C ALA A 95 -9.73 0.79 -5.30
N ALA A 96 -9.38 0.56 -4.04
CA ALA A 96 -8.31 1.31 -3.36
C ALA A 96 -6.95 1.10 -4.05
N LEU A 97 -6.61 -0.14 -4.43
CA LEU A 97 -5.36 -0.43 -5.13
C LEU A 97 -5.35 0.13 -6.55
N MET A 98 -6.48 0.20 -7.24
CA MET A 98 -6.60 0.69 -8.62
C MET A 98 -6.85 2.19 -8.73
N ASN A 99 -6.75 2.93 -7.63
CA ASN A 99 -6.85 4.38 -7.64
C ASN A 99 -5.68 5.01 -8.41
N ALA A 100 -5.98 5.72 -9.49
CA ALA A 100 -4.97 6.34 -10.36
C ALA A 100 -4.20 7.49 -9.70
N ASN A 101 -4.75 8.08 -8.62
CA ASN A 101 -4.05 9.16 -7.89
C ASN A 101 -2.87 8.65 -7.07
N ASP A 102 -2.82 7.34 -6.80
CA ASP A 102 -1.79 6.71 -5.98
C ASP A 102 -0.55 6.27 -6.80
N GLY A 103 -0.52 6.63 -8.10
CA GLY A 103 0.53 6.25 -9.04
C GLY A 103 0.25 4.96 -9.78
N ASP A 104 1.13 4.64 -10.72
CA ASP A 104 0.97 3.51 -11.63
C ASP A 104 1.51 2.20 -11.05
N TRP A 105 0.89 1.09 -11.44
CA TRP A 105 1.42 -0.25 -11.24
C TRP A 105 2.30 -0.66 -12.42
N SER A 106 3.35 -1.43 -12.16
CA SER A 106 3.98 -2.21 -13.23
C SER A 106 3.05 -3.33 -13.70
N SER A 107 3.23 -3.82 -14.93
CA SER A 107 2.43 -4.91 -15.50
C SER A 107 2.39 -6.15 -14.60
N ALA A 108 3.53 -6.55 -14.03
CA ALA A 108 3.59 -7.72 -13.14
C ALA A 108 2.83 -7.50 -11.82
N GLN A 109 2.85 -6.29 -11.27
CA GLN A 109 2.11 -5.97 -10.05
C GLN A 109 0.60 -5.93 -10.32
N SER A 110 0.17 -5.27 -11.40
CA SER A 110 -1.25 -5.17 -11.74
C SER A 110 -1.86 -6.53 -12.08
N GLU A 111 -1.18 -7.34 -12.89
CA GLU A 111 -1.58 -8.72 -13.21
C GLU A 111 -1.76 -9.56 -11.94
N LEU A 112 -0.82 -9.48 -10.99
CA LEU A 112 -0.90 -10.22 -9.73
C LEU A 112 -2.09 -9.76 -8.88
N ILE A 113 -2.31 -8.45 -8.73
CA ILE A 113 -3.42 -7.89 -7.95
C ILE A 113 -4.76 -8.36 -8.51
N ILE A 114 -4.95 -8.24 -9.83
CA ILE A 114 -6.18 -8.61 -10.51
C ILE A 114 -6.41 -10.13 -10.42
N THR A 115 -5.38 -10.94 -10.65
CA THR A 115 -5.46 -12.40 -10.57
C THR A 115 -5.83 -12.86 -9.16
N LYS A 116 -5.27 -12.23 -8.11
CA LYS A 116 -5.64 -12.53 -6.72
C LYS A 116 -7.10 -12.23 -6.44
N TYR A 117 -7.60 -11.08 -6.90
CA TYR A 117 -9.01 -10.72 -6.78
C TYR A 117 -9.93 -11.73 -7.46
N LEU A 118 -9.62 -12.14 -8.69
CA LEU A 118 -10.40 -13.13 -9.44
C LEU A 118 -10.35 -14.54 -8.83
N SER A 119 -9.19 -14.93 -8.29
CA SER A 119 -9.01 -16.24 -7.64
C SER A 119 -9.90 -16.42 -6.40
N ALA A 120 -10.39 -15.33 -5.81
CA ALA A 120 -11.33 -15.34 -4.69
C ALA A 120 -12.80 -15.55 -5.10
N LYS A 121 -13.05 -16.09 -6.31
CA LYS A 121 -14.38 -16.29 -6.93
C LYS A 121 -15.12 -14.99 -7.27
N ASN A 122 -14.38 -13.89 -7.42
CA ASN A 122 -14.93 -12.64 -7.93
C ASN A 122 -14.89 -12.61 -9.46
N ASN A 123 -15.66 -11.70 -10.04
CA ASN A 123 -15.66 -11.40 -11.46
C ASN A 123 -15.41 -9.90 -11.65
N LEU A 124 -14.84 -9.49 -12.81
CA LEU A 124 -14.79 -8.07 -13.17
C LEU A 124 -16.16 -7.64 -13.71
N THR A 125 -16.96 -7.00 -12.87
CA THR A 125 -18.18 -6.30 -13.30
C THR A 125 -17.81 -5.01 -14.04
N ALA A 126 -18.80 -4.34 -14.64
CA ALA A 126 -18.58 -3.05 -15.30
C ALA A 126 -17.92 -2.00 -14.37
N THR A 127 -18.17 -2.08 -13.07
CA THR A 127 -17.54 -1.22 -12.07
C THR A 127 -16.06 -1.55 -11.89
N GLU A 128 -15.70 -2.83 -11.67
CA GLU A 128 -14.29 -3.23 -11.58
C GLU A 128 -13.52 -2.97 -12.87
N ILE A 129 -14.12 -3.20 -14.04
CA ILE A 129 -13.49 -2.89 -15.34
C ILE A 129 -13.19 -1.39 -15.45
N ASN A 130 -14.09 -0.54 -14.95
CA ASN A 130 -13.88 0.90 -14.91
C ASN A 130 -12.84 1.35 -13.88
N LEU A 131 -12.48 0.51 -12.92
CA LEU A 131 -11.41 0.77 -11.95
C LEU A 131 -10.06 0.33 -12.50
N VAL A 132 -9.99 -0.87 -13.09
CA VAL A 132 -8.78 -1.47 -13.66
C VAL A 132 -8.35 -0.80 -14.99
N LYS A 133 -9.06 0.24 -15.44
CA LYS A 133 -8.88 0.99 -16.70
C LYS A 133 -7.43 1.06 -17.22
N GLY A 134 -7.32 1.11 -18.55
CA GLY A 134 -6.07 1.48 -19.24
C GLY A 134 -5.05 0.34 -19.33
N PRO A 135 -3.74 0.60 -19.18
CA PRO A 135 -2.67 -0.38 -19.43
C PRO A 135 -2.71 -1.60 -18.50
N ASN A 136 -3.38 -1.50 -17.34
CA ASN A 136 -3.54 -2.62 -16.41
C ASN A 136 -4.45 -3.73 -16.98
N LEU A 137 -5.47 -3.39 -17.78
CA LEU A 137 -6.27 -4.39 -18.50
C LEU A 137 -5.45 -5.10 -19.59
N CYS A 138 -4.54 -4.39 -20.25
CA CYS A 138 -3.66 -4.96 -21.29
C CYS A 138 -2.60 -5.91 -20.70
N SER A 139 -2.39 -5.88 -19.39
CA SER A 139 -1.44 -6.76 -18.69
C SER A 139 -2.05 -8.14 -18.37
N LEU A 140 -3.31 -8.39 -18.75
CA LEU A 140 -4.04 -9.65 -18.53
C LEU A 140 -4.07 -10.59 -19.75
N ASN A 141 -3.29 -10.28 -20.79
CA ASN A 141 -3.24 -11.05 -22.04
C ASN A 141 -2.17 -12.15 -22.02
#